data_AF-A0A7W0QG81-F1
#
_entry.id   AF-A0A7W0QG81-F1
#
_cell.length_a   1.000
_cell.length_b   1.000
_cell.length_c   1.000
_cell.angle_alpha   90.00
_cell.angle_beta   90.00
_cell.angle_gamma   90.00
#
_symmetry.space_group_name_H-M   'P 1'
#
loop_
_entity.id
_entity.type
_entity.pdbx_description
1 polymer ?
#
loop_
_entity_poly.entity_id
_entity_poly.type
_entity_poly.pdbx_seq_one_letter_code
_entity_poly.pdbx_strand_id
1 'polypeptide(L)'
;MTDAPQAGEEGQTAPTETSATSATSATSATAETSATSETPATSVTSATAESSESSATNETNETNETAETSPTSGPAEPSATSAPIGVTLEKGRQTITSAVRVDLTRDFATLPLYKGKAAGETVWYVITDVSDLTIAMELGVNHAPKLSKAGINCPACVQEVTTDDPILGRAPVEFQGGPDFSPARTLVPGPTNFPAASFTPGAIARAGYSSFVRIDSDPITGTPVVYNAPIIATGDGPFDVTTHTNTHDRALGMDTDAMTADLLFVRGFANGQSILYLSFDSSDAFTATVERSTFVPALTDLGFANGGGNPESARTSIFTFVNAQVGLEEAPPERGASQGPGRSQGLTHALSLDIVGRDAAVANADVLEALRTGADVSNIFDVFPTNERAEDRAEYSPAWDLHVGVYSDAAVEAGSNGLQTDANTVRSLADEGVVTSPGGLPLGSANVVINCPALAFLEEAPLGPREPALGG
;
A
#
# COMPACT_ATOMS: atom_id res chain seq x y z
N MET A 1 -67.06 32.90 35.01
CA MET A 1 -67.18 32.50 33.59
C MET A 1 -65.78 32.12 33.16
N THR A 2 -65.41 30.84 33.11
CA THR A 2 -65.88 29.76 32.18
C THR A 2 -65.38 30.05 30.75
N ASP A 3 -64.73 29.13 30.04
CA ASP A 3 -64.26 27.78 30.42
C ASP A 3 -63.17 27.28 29.43
N ALA A 4 -62.64 26.08 29.68
CA ALA A 4 -61.97 25.22 28.68
C ALA A 4 -62.73 23.86 28.63
N PRO A 5 -62.33 22.81 27.89
CA PRO A 5 -61.41 22.67 26.74
C PRO A 5 -62.08 21.90 25.56
N GLN A 6 -61.31 21.44 24.54
CA GLN A 6 -61.53 20.25 23.68
C GLN A 6 -60.27 20.07 22.77
N ALA A 7 -59.70 18.90 22.40
CA ALA A 7 -60.11 17.49 22.21
C ALA A 7 -60.97 17.23 20.93
N GLY A 8 -60.81 16.18 20.12
CA GLY A 8 -59.82 15.07 20.00
C GLY A 8 -59.19 15.00 18.58
N GLU A 9 -58.77 13.88 17.99
CA GLU A 9 -58.95 12.43 18.24
C GLU A 9 -57.71 11.59 17.78
N GLU A 10 -57.77 10.26 17.94
CA GLU A 10 -56.68 9.30 17.68
C GLU A 10 -56.77 8.61 16.29
N GLY A 11 -55.70 7.92 15.87
CA GLY A 11 -55.72 7.07 14.68
C GLY A 11 -54.47 6.20 14.49
N GLN A 12 -54.48 4.96 15.01
CA GLN A 12 -53.43 3.96 14.76
C GLN A 12 -53.87 2.95 13.69
N THR A 13 -53.04 2.74 12.66
CA THR A 13 -52.88 1.43 11.98
C THR A 13 -51.48 1.33 11.35
N ALA A 14 -50.92 0.12 11.39
CA ALA A 14 -49.75 -0.32 10.64
C ALA A 14 -50.04 -1.76 10.14
N PRO A 15 -49.14 -2.44 9.41
CA PRO A 15 -48.08 -1.95 8.51
C PRO A 15 -48.33 -2.45 7.06
N THR A 16 -47.42 -2.16 6.12
CA THR A 16 -47.34 -2.89 4.83
C THR A 16 -45.88 -3.19 4.50
N GLU A 17 -45.57 -4.45 4.21
CA GLU A 17 -44.22 -4.89 3.82
C GLU A 17 -44.03 -4.96 2.28
N THR A 18 -42.77 -5.20 1.89
CA THR A 18 -42.35 -5.95 0.69
C THR A 18 -42.67 -5.35 -0.69
N SER A 19 -41.65 -4.71 -1.28
CA SER A 19 -41.17 -5.13 -2.60
C SER A 19 -39.64 -4.96 -2.68
N ALA A 20 -38.94 -6.05 -3.04
CA ALA A 20 -37.50 -6.01 -3.31
C ALA A 20 -37.25 -5.81 -4.81
N THR A 21 -36.45 -4.80 -5.17
CA THR A 21 -36.18 -4.49 -6.58
C THR A 21 -34.88 -5.16 -7.05
N SER A 22 -35.03 -6.42 -7.47
CA SER A 22 -34.19 -7.13 -8.46
C SER A 22 -32.71 -6.74 -8.60
N ALA A 23 -31.81 -7.61 -8.14
CA ALA A 23 -30.45 -7.65 -8.64
C ALA A 23 -30.43 -8.03 -10.14
N THR A 24 -29.59 -7.35 -10.94
CA THR A 24 -29.41 -7.66 -12.36
C THR A 24 -28.26 -8.65 -12.53
N SER A 25 -28.57 -9.92 -12.76
CA SER A 25 -27.57 -10.96 -13.04
C SER A 25 -26.86 -10.70 -14.36
N ALA A 26 -25.52 -10.61 -14.35
CA ALA A 26 -24.72 -10.66 -15.56
C ALA A 26 -24.64 -12.12 -16.08
N THR A 27 -25.27 -12.40 -17.22
CA THR A 27 -25.32 -13.75 -17.80
C THR A 27 -23.96 -14.17 -18.35
N SER A 28 -23.41 -15.29 -17.86
CA SER A 28 -22.23 -15.92 -18.47
C SER A 28 -22.57 -16.53 -19.83
N ALA A 29 -22.00 -15.96 -20.89
CA ALA A 29 -22.13 -16.50 -22.25
C ALA A 29 -21.02 -17.54 -22.50
N THR A 30 -21.39 -18.83 -22.49
CA THR A 30 -20.48 -19.92 -22.85
C THR A 30 -20.12 -19.87 -24.34
N ALA A 31 -18.82 -19.86 -24.66
CA ALA A 31 -18.32 -20.09 -26.00
C ALA A 31 -17.49 -21.38 -26.01
N GLU A 32 -17.88 -22.36 -26.82
CA GLU A 32 -17.10 -23.60 -27.00
C GLU A 32 -15.97 -23.35 -28.00
N THR A 33 -14.73 -23.74 -27.64
CA THR A 33 -13.59 -23.78 -28.56
C THR A 33 -13.21 -25.22 -28.89
N SER A 34 -13.41 -25.60 -30.15
CA SER A 34 -13.15 -26.93 -30.67
C SER A 34 -11.66 -27.25 -30.67
N ALA A 35 -11.25 -28.33 -30.00
CA ALA A 35 -9.88 -28.82 -30.07
C ALA A 35 -9.53 -29.31 -31.50
N THR A 36 -8.37 -28.90 -32.02
CA THR A 36 -7.71 -29.57 -33.14
C THR A 36 -6.22 -29.65 -32.85
N SER A 37 -5.67 -30.87 -32.79
CA SER A 37 -4.23 -31.10 -32.76
C SER A 37 -3.67 -31.02 -34.18
N GLU A 38 -2.40 -30.62 -34.34
CA GLU A 38 -1.39 -31.47 -34.97
C GLU A 38 0.02 -31.04 -34.54
N THR A 39 0.98 -31.96 -34.58
CA THR A 39 2.41 -31.70 -34.43
C THR A 39 3.16 -32.66 -35.33
N PRO A 40 4.13 -32.18 -36.11
CA PRO A 40 5.31 -32.99 -36.36
C PRO A 40 6.60 -32.20 -36.13
N ALA A 41 7.49 -32.74 -35.31
CA ALA A 41 8.88 -32.30 -35.27
C ALA A 41 9.64 -32.80 -36.50
N THR A 42 10.70 -32.11 -36.92
CA THR A 42 11.76 -32.72 -37.72
C THR A 42 13.11 -32.10 -37.35
N SER A 43 14.12 -32.94 -37.18
CA SER A 43 15.48 -32.55 -36.82
C SER A 43 16.40 -32.48 -38.03
N VAL A 44 17.43 -31.63 -37.97
CA VAL A 44 18.64 -31.76 -38.78
C VAL A 44 19.87 -31.37 -37.97
N THR A 45 20.83 -32.28 -37.89
CA THR A 45 22.15 -32.09 -37.25
C THR A 45 23.22 -31.92 -38.31
N SER A 46 24.14 -30.98 -38.11
CA SER A 46 25.50 -31.06 -38.64
C SER A 46 26.47 -30.27 -37.76
N ALA A 47 27.66 -30.82 -37.54
CA ALA A 47 28.73 -30.25 -36.72
C ALA A 47 30.03 -30.15 -37.55
N THR A 48 31.11 -29.61 -36.94
CA THR A 48 32.45 -30.27 -36.85
C THR A 48 33.60 -29.25 -36.75
N ALA A 49 34.32 -29.26 -35.61
CA ALA A 49 35.78 -29.01 -35.41
C ALA A 49 36.42 -27.68 -35.90
N GLU A 50 37.65 -27.28 -35.54
CA GLU A 50 38.52 -27.39 -34.33
C GLU A 50 39.67 -26.37 -34.53
N SER A 51 40.33 -25.89 -33.45
CA SER A 51 41.81 -25.77 -33.38
C SER A 51 42.31 -25.09 -32.08
N SER A 52 43.29 -25.75 -31.47
CA SER A 52 44.47 -25.30 -30.70
C SER A 52 45.20 -24.02 -31.23
N GLU A 53 46.12 -23.31 -30.52
CA GLU A 53 46.86 -23.63 -29.26
C GLU A 53 47.53 -22.41 -28.55
N SER A 54 47.86 -22.59 -27.27
CA SER A 54 49.08 -22.19 -26.48
C SER A 54 49.77 -20.79 -26.56
N SER A 55 49.95 -20.15 -25.38
CA SER A 55 51.20 -19.52 -24.81
C SER A 55 50.83 -18.64 -23.59
N ALA A 56 51.35 -18.81 -22.36
CA ALA A 56 52.71 -18.50 -21.83
C ALA A 56 53.09 -16.99 -21.92
N THR A 57 53.60 -16.27 -20.90
CA THR A 57 53.94 -16.55 -19.47
C THR A 57 54.29 -15.22 -18.75
N ASN A 58 54.04 -15.07 -17.44
CA ASN A 58 55.06 -14.60 -16.46
C ASN A 58 54.61 -14.70 -14.98
N GLU A 59 55.58 -14.81 -14.06
CA GLU A 59 55.40 -14.89 -12.60
C GLU A 59 56.08 -13.72 -11.85
N THR A 60 55.59 -13.45 -10.63
CA THR A 60 56.32 -13.14 -9.35
C THR A 60 55.25 -12.99 -8.24
N ASN A 61 55.21 -13.69 -7.09
CA ASN A 61 56.23 -14.20 -6.13
C ASN A 61 56.96 -13.05 -5.39
N GLU A 62 57.16 -12.97 -4.07
CA GLU A 62 57.05 -13.84 -2.86
C GLU A 62 56.50 -12.99 -1.66
N THR A 63 56.17 -13.40 -0.43
CA THR A 63 56.04 -14.65 0.39
C THR A 63 54.89 -14.38 1.42
N ASN A 64 54.62 -14.96 2.62
CA ASN A 64 55.13 -15.95 3.62
C ASN A 64 53.87 -16.41 4.43
N GLU A 65 53.68 -17.59 5.05
CA GLU A 65 54.34 -18.33 6.16
C GLU A 65 54.37 -17.67 7.56
N THR A 66 54.13 -18.35 8.70
CA THR A 66 54.06 -19.82 8.99
C THR A 66 53.00 -20.22 10.06
N ALA A 67 52.97 -21.48 10.53
CA ALA A 67 51.81 -22.20 11.09
C ALA A 67 51.80 -22.53 12.61
N GLU A 68 50.62 -22.98 13.11
CA GLU A 68 50.31 -23.85 14.29
C GLU A 68 50.81 -23.41 15.72
N THR A 69 50.21 -23.79 16.88
CA THR A 69 49.51 -25.03 17.34
C THR A 69 48.45 -24.77 18.44
N SER A 70 47.51 -25.70 18.68
CA SER A 70 46.56 -25.67 19.82
C SER A 70 47.05 -26.43 21.08
N PRO A 71 46.41 -26.21 22.24
CA PRO A 71 45.84 -27.34 23.01
C PRO A 71 44.39 -27.10 23.50
N THR A 72 43.88 -28.00 24.36
CA THR A 72 42.46 -28.43 24.37
C THR A 72 41.60 -27.98 25.57
N SER A 73 40.29 -27.96 25.33
CA SER A 73 39.17 -28.32 26.23
C SER A 73 38.55 -27.27 27.18
N GLY A 74 37.23 -27.13 27.02
CA GLY A 74 36.24 -26.49 27.89
C GLY A 74 34.85 -26.69 27.25
N PRO A 75 33.78 -26.99 28.01
CA PRO A 75 32.46 -27.20 27.43
C PRO A 75 31.85 -25.87 26.97
N ALA A 76 31.36 -25.81 25.73
CA ALA A 76 30.71 -24.62 25.20
C ALA A 76 29.25 -24.52 25.69
N GLU A 77 28.92 -23.40 26.32
CA GLU A 77 27.54 -22.93 26.40
C GLU A 77 27.01 -22.60 24.98
N PRO A 78 25.69 -22.62 24.74
CA PRO A 78 25.13 -22.24 23.44
C PRO A 78 25.38 -20.75 23.17
N SER A 79 26.46 -20.45 22.45
CA SER A 79 26.78 -19.10 22.00
C SER A 79 25.60 -18.51 21.27
N ALA A 80 25.11 -17.35 21.72
CA ALA A 80 24.03 -16.65 21.05
C ALA A 80 24.43 -16.38 19.59
N THR A 81 23.59 -16.86 18.65
CA THR A 81 23.72 -16.49 17.25
C THR A 81 23.52 -14.99 17.15
N SER A 82 24.57 -14.25 16.79
CA SER A 82 24.46 -12.83 16.51
C SER A 82 23.48 -12.65 15.35
N ALA A 83 22.34 -12.02 15.61
CA ALA A 83 21.42 -11.60 14.57
C ALA A 83 22.18 -10.74 13.53
N PRO A 84 21.85 -10.84 12.23
CA PRO A 84 22.48 -10.00 11.21
C PRO A 84 22.29 -8.52 11.58
N ILE A 85 23.31 -7.70 11.27
CA ILE A 85 23.26 -6.26 11.54
C ILE A 85 22.16 -5.66 10.66
N GLY A 86 21.04 -5.31 11.28
CA GLY A 86 19.84 -4.82 10.59
C GLY A 86 20.13 -3.52 9.82
N VAL A 87 19.81 -3.53 8.53
CA VAL A 87 20.00 -2.37 7.65
C VAL A 87 18.92 -1.34 7.94
N THR A 88 19.30 -0.23 8.57
CA THR A 88 18.43 0.94 8.75
C THR A 88 18.59 1.89 7.57
N LEU A 89 17.48 2.39 7.03
CA LEU A 89 17.51 3.40 5.97
C LEU A 89 18.08 4.74 6.49
N GLU A 90 18.90 5.39 5.67
CA GLU A 90 19.41 6.73 5.96
C GLU A 90 18.29 7.76 6.15
N LYS A 91 18.40 8.58 7.19
CA LYS A 91 17.43 9.63 7.54
C LYS A 91 17.09 10.58 6.39
N GLY A 92 18.06 10.88 5.51
CA GLY A 92 17.88 11.74 4.33
C GLY A 92 17.04 11.15 3.21
N ARG A 93 16.63 9.87 3.29
CA ARG A 93 15.79 9.19 2.30
C ARG A 93 14.32 9.00 2.74
N GLN A 94 13.97 9.53 3.92
CA GLN A 94 12.60 9.49 4.47
C GLN A 94 11.83 10.75 4.06
N THR A 95 10.57 10.59 3.65
CA THR A 95 9.65 11.73 3.42
C THR A 95 8.92 12.10 4.71
N ILE A 96 8.45 11.08 5.46
CA ILE A 96 7.99 11.24 6.85
C ILE A 96 9.23 11.30 7.76
N THR A 97 9.88 12.46 7.80
CA THR A 97 11.12 12.68 8.57
C THR A 97 11.00 12.42 10.07
N SER A 98 9.77 12.48 10.62
CA SER A 98 9.45 12.16 12.02
C SER A 98 9.45 10.66 12.34
N ALA A 99 9.41 9.77 11.33
CA ALA A 99 9.54 8.32 11.52
C ALA A 99 10.88 7.99 12.18
N VAL A 100 10.88 7.54 13.43
CA VAL A 100 12.10 7.34 14.26
C VAL A 100 13.15 6.49 13.54
N ARG A 101 12.71 5.40 12.88
CA ARG A 101 13.56 4.48 12.09
C ARG A 101 12.72 3.87 10.96
N VAL A 102 13.39 3.51 9.86
CA VAL A 102 12.88 2.57 8.85
C VAL A 102 13.89 1.41 8.76
N ASP A 103 13.45 0.20 9.10
CA ASP A 103 14.25 -1.04 9.14
C ASP A 103 14.01 -1.83 7.84
N LEU A 104 15.04 -1.97 7.01
CA LEU A 104 14.99 -2.63 5.69
C LEU A 104 15.31 -4.14 5.77
N THR A 105 15.54 -4.67 6.97
CA THR A 105 15.77 -6.10 7.23
C THR A 105 14.52 -6.77 7.80
N ARG A 106 13.65 -6.01 8.46
CA ARG A 106 12.38 -6.46 9.06
C ARG A 106 11.15 -5.72 8.50
N ASP A 107 11.36 -4.90 7.48
CA ASP A 107 10.37 -4.15 6.70
C ASP A 107 9.34 -3.32 7.48
N PHE A 108 9.79 -2.59 8.51
CA PHE A 108 8.90 -1.70 9.26
C PHE A 108 9.45 -0.29 9.49
N ALA A 109 8.51 0.64 9.69
CA ALA A 109 8.76 1.99 10.16
C ALA A 109 8.34 2.14 11.62
N THR A 110 9.23 2.62 12.48
CA THR A 110 8.91 3.06 13.84
C THR A 110 8.37 4.49 13.75
N LEU A 111 7.06 4.70 13.87
CA LEU A 111 6.44 6.03 13.84
C LEU A 111 6.17 6.59 15.25
N PRO A 112 6.09 7.93 15.42
CA PRO A 112 5.50 8.55 16.61
C PRO A 112 4.04 8.13 16.78
N LEU A 113 3.66 7.76 17.99
CA LEU A 113 2.32 7.35 18.37
C LEU A 113 1.62 8.44 19.16
N TYR A 114 0.33 8.64 18.91
CA TYR A 114 -0.52 9.61 19.59
C TYR A 114 -1.72 8.93 20.23
N LYS A 115 -2.20 9.47 21.36
CA LYS A 115 -3.35 8.94 22.11
C LYS A 115 -4.59 9.82 21.93
N GLY A 116 -5.73 9.18 21.70
CA GLY A 116 -7.03 9.84 21.60
C GLY A 116 -8.15 9.02 22.24
N LYS A 117 -9.37 9.48 22.00
CA LYS A 117 -10.64 8.83 22.34
C LYS A 117 -11.52 8.75 21.11
N ALA A 118 -12.30 7.67 20.97
CA ALA A 118 -13.37 7.57 19.99
C ALA A 118 -14.58 6.92 20.66
N ALA A 119 -15.72 7.64 20.72
CA ALA A 119 -16.91 7.22 21.46
C ALA A 119 -16.61 6.80 22.93
N GLY A 120 -15.58 7.40 23.54
CA GLY A 120 -15.07 7.06 24.88
C GLY A 120 -14.13 5.86 24.96
N GLU A 121 -14.02 5.02 23.92
CA GLU A 121 -12.97 4.00 23.81
C GLU A 121 -11.60 4.69 23.64
N THR A 122 -10.54 4.14 24.25
CA THR A 122 -9.17 4.61 23.95
C THR A 122 -8.80 4.24 22.52
N VAL A 123 -8.21 5.18 21.78
CA VAL A 123 -7.65 4.92 20.45
C VAL A 123 -6.22 5.45 20.34
N TRP A 124 -5.43 4.82 19.48
CA TRP A 124 -4.05 5.19 19.21
C TRP A 124 -3.87 5.39 17.71
N TYR A 125 -3.25 6.49 17.32
CA TYR A 125 -3.15 6.92 15.93
C TYR A 125 -1.75 7.45 15.61
N VAL A 126 -1.42 7.48 14.32
CA VAL A 126 -0.19 8.10 13.79
C VAL A 126 -0.57 9.29 12.92
N ILE A 127 0.37 10.21 12.64
CA ILE A 127 0.16 11.31 11.68
C ILE A 127 1.19 11.17 10.57
N THR A 128 0.77 11.26 9.31
CA THR A 128 1.61 10.90 8.14
C THR A 128 1.65 11.95 7.03
N ASP A 129 0.60 12.77 6.88
CA ASP A 129 0.54 13.89 5.94
C ASP A 129 -0.36 15.00 6.48
N VAL A 130 -0.15 16.25 6.07
CA VAL A 130 -1.06 17.39 6.34
C VAL A 130 -1.18 18.28 5.10
N SER A 131 -2.36 18.88 4.88
CA SER A 131 -2.62 19.77 3.73
C SER A 131 -2.01 21.17 3.83
N ASP A 132 -1.41 21.54 4.97
CA ASP A 132 -0.67 22.79 5.16
C ASP A 132 0.84 22.52 5.31
N LEU A 133 1.64 23.30 4.59
CA LEU A 133 3.10 23.13 4.54
C LEU A 133 3.77 23.44 5.89
N THR A 134 3.28 24.44 6.62
CA THR A 134 3.86 24.88 7.89
C THR A 134 3.68 23.80 8.94
N ILE A 135 2.46 23.27 9.05
CA ILE A 135 2.10 22.21 10.01
C ILE A 135 2.77 20.88 9.60
N ALA A 136 2.84 20.56 8.31
CA ALA A 136 3.59 19.39 7.83
C ALA A 136 5.09 19.46 8.22
N MET A 137 5.73 20.61 8.02
CA MET A 137 7.11 20.85 8.45
C MET A 137 7.28 20.83 9.97
N GLU A 138 6.32 21.35 10.74
CA GLU A 138 6.36 21.39 12.20
C GLU A 138 6.14 20.02 12.86
N LEU A 139 5.39 19.12 12.21
CA LEU A 139 5.21 17.72 12.61
C LEU A 139 6.24 16.76 11.97
N GLY A 140 7.01 17.21 10.98
CA GLY A 140 8.00 16.39 10.26
C GLY A 140 7.39 15.34 9.33
N VAL A 141 6.17 15.58 8.84
CA VAL A 141 5.35 14.66 8.02
C VAL A 141 5.22 15.18 6.57
N ASN A 142 4.61 14.40 5.68
CA ASN A 142 4.44 14.82 4.29
C ASN A 142 3.52 16.05 4.16
N HIS A 143 3.77 16.91 3.18
CA HIS A 143 2.85 17.97 2.79
C HIS A 143 1.97 17.51 1.61
N ALA A 144 0.65 17.47 1.80
CA ALA A 144 -0.31 16.88 0.87
C ALA A 144 -1.45 17.86 0.52
N PRO A 145 -1.22 18.87 -0.35
CA PRO A 145 -2.17 19.96 -0.60
C PRO A 145 -3.57 19.51 -1.00
N LYS A 146 -3.67 18.43 -1.79
CA LYS A 146 -4.95 17.90 -2.27
C LYS A 146 -5.87 17.47 -1.12
N LEU A 147 -5.36 17.08 0.05
CA LEU A 147 -6.21 16.72 1.21
C LEU A 147 -7.11 17.87 1.66
N SER A 148 -6.76 19.14 1.41
CA SER A 148 -7.65 20.28 1.67
C SER A 148 -8.99 20.21 0.91
N LYS A 149 -9.04 19.43 -0.18
CA LYS A 149 -10.23 19.18 -1.01
C LYS A 149 -11.05 17.98 -0.54
N ALA A 150 -10.58 17.20 0.46
CA ALA A 150 -11.19 15.91 0.81
C ALA A 150 -12.66 16.00 1.28
N GLY A 151 -13.06 17.12 1.87
CA GLY A 151 -14.45 17.37 2.27
C GLY A 151 -15.38 17.84 1.13
N ILE A 152 -14.87 18.11 -0.07
CA ILE A 152 -15.68 18.62 -1.19
C ILE A 152 -16.59 17.50 -1.70
N ASN A 153 -17.90 17.73 -1.62
CA ASN A 153 -18.99 16.79 -1.90
C ASN A 153 -19.00 15.49 -1.05
N CYS A 154 -17.96 15.21 -0.26
CA CYS A 154 -17.90 14.08 0.66
C CYS A 154 -17.66 14.53 2.12
N PRO A 155 -18.68 15.01 2.85
CA PRO A 155 -18.54 15.37 4.26
C PRO A 155 -18.19 14.16 5.14
N ALA A 156 -18.54 12.94 4.72
CA ALA A 156 -18.16 11.71 5.43
C ALA A 156 -16.69 11.31 5.23
N CYS A 157 -16.00 11.88 4.23
CA CYS A 157 -14.59 11.58 3.96
C CYS A 157 -13.63 12.31 4.92
N VAL A 158 -14.08 13.37 5.62
CA VAL A 158 -13.26 14.11 6.58
C VAL A 158 -13.97 14.15 7.92
N GLN A 159 -13.37 13.50 8.92
CA GLN A 159 -13.90 13.41 10.27
C GLN A 159 -13.52 14.66 11.09
N GLU A 160 -14.49 15.31 11.72
CA GLU A 160 -14.25 16.47 12.59
C GLU A 160 -13.85 16.01 14.00
N VAL A 161 -12.68 16.46 14.48
CA VAL A 161 -12.10 16.06 15.76
C VAL A 161 -11.97 17.26 16.70
N THR A 162 -12.01 17.03 18.01
CA THR A 162 -11.81 18.08 19.03
C THR A 162 -10.54 17.83 19.84
N THR A 163 -9.83 18.92 20.19
CA THR A 163 -8.52 18.94 20.86
C THR A 163 -8.31 20.31 21.50
N ASP A 164 -7.57 20.37 22.61
CA ASP A 164 -7.21 21.63 23.30
C ASP A 164 -6.02 22.38 22.64
N ASP A 165 -5.34 21.78 21.67
CA ASP A 165 -4.23 22.37 20.90
C ASP A 165 -4.61 22.52 19.41
N PRO A 166 -4.29 23.66 18.74
CA PRO A 166 -4.59 23.89 17.32
C PRO A 166 -3.80 23.00 16.34
N ILE A 167 -2.80 22.24 16.80
CA ILE A 167 -2.08 21.25 16.00
C ILE A 167 -2.30 19.85 16.55
N LEU A 168 -2.73 18.94 15.67
CA LEU A 168 -3.04 17.56 16.02
C LEU A 168 -1.83 16.84 16.64
N GLY A 169 -2.08 15.98 17.63
CA GLY A 169 -1.04 15.21 18.32
C GLY A 169 -0.34 15.92 19.49
N ARG A 170 -0.64 17.20 19.76
CA ARG A 170 -0.08 17.95 20.91
C ARG A 170 -0.91 17.84 22.20
N ALA A 171 -2.21 17.65 22.05
CA ALA A 171 -3.15 17.38 23.14
C ALA A 171 -3.97 16.11 22.81
N PRO A 172 -4.69 15.51 23.78
CA PRO A 172 -5.62 14.42 23.52
C PRO A 172 -6.70 14.85 22.52
N VAL A 173 -7.06 13.93 21.62
CA VAL A 173 -8.04 14.15 20.54
C VAL A 173 -9.26 13.27 20.75
N GLU A 174 -10.48 13.82 20.66
CA GLU A 174 -11.72 13.04 20.56
C GLU A 174 -12.17 12.94 19.09
N PHE A 175 -12.46 11.71 18.68
CA PHE A 175 -12.82 11.28 17.33
C PHE A 175 -14.30 10.85 17.31
N GLN A 176 -15.11 11.38 16.38
CA GLN A 176 -16.53 10.96 16.20
C GLN A 176 -16.74 9.44 16.12
N GLY A 177 -15.87 8.74 15.37
CA GLY A 177 -15.83 7.29 15.26
C GLY A 177 -14.40 6.76 15.15
N GLY A 178 -14.25 5.43 15.19
CA GLY A 178 -12.99 4.73 14.99
C GLY A 178 -13.20 3.41 14.23
N PRO A 179 -12.13 2.71 13.84
CA PRO A 179 -12.21 1.39 13.25
C PRO A 179 -12.68 0.33 14.25
N ASP A 180 -13.12 -0.80 13.72
CA ASP A 180 -13.30 -2.07 14.41
C ASP A 180 -12.25 -3.06 13.90
N PHE A 181 -11.35 -3.49 14.78
CA PHE A 181 -10.27 -4.45 14.50
C PHE A 181 -10.63 -5.89 14.92
N SER A 182 -11.86 -6.15 15.39
CA SER A 182 -12.29 -7.50 15.77
C SER A 182 -12.59 -8.49 14.63
N PRO A 183 -12.83 -8.09 13.35
CA PRO A 183 -12.96 -9.03 12.25
C PRO A 183 -11.69 -9.86 12.00
N ALA A 184 -11.85 -11.16 11.77
CA ALA A 184 -10.74 -11.99 11.29
C ALA A 184 -10.57 -11.81 9.77
N ARG A 185 -9.41 -11.32 9.34
CA ARG A 185 -9.08 -11.19 7.92
C ARG A 185 -9.14 -12.55 7.23
N THR A 186 -9.77 -12.63 6.05
CA THR A 186 -9.70 -13.82 5.19
C THR A 186 -9.51 -13.43 3.73
N LEU A 187 -8.70 -14.18 2.99
CA LEU A 187 -8.54 -14.00 1.54
C LEU A 187 -8.32 -15.36 0.88
N VAL A 188 -9.30 -15.80 0.10
CA VAL A 188 -9.31 -17.10 -0.58
C VAL A 188 -9.20 -16.86 -2.10
N PRO A 189 -8.12 -17.30 -2.75
CA PRO A 189 -7.94 -17.15 -4.20
C PRO A 189 -9.06 -17.82 -5.01
N GLY A 190 -9.34 -17.30 -6.20
CA GLY A 190 -10.24 -17.93 -7.17
C GLY A 190 -9.59 -19.08 -7.94
N PRO A 191 -10.33 -19.75 -8.85
CA PRO A 191 -9.80 -20.82 -9.70
C PRO A 191 -8.61 -20.39 -10.60
N THR A 192 -8.48 -19.09 -10.85
CA THR A 192 -7.40 -18.42 -11.61
C THR A 192 -6.55 -17.51 -10.71
N ASN A 193 -6.54 -17.76 -9.39
CA ASN A 193 -6.05 -16.91 -8.31
C ASN A 193 -6.81 -15.58 -8.16
N PHE A 194 -6.86 -14.77 -9.21
CA PHE A 194 -7.67 -13.56 -9.31
C PHE A 194 -8.83 -13.76 -10.31
N PRO A 195 -10.05 -13.24 -10.05
CA PRO A 195 -10.50 -12.63 -8.79
C PRO A 195 -10.55 -13.64 -7.63
N ALA A 196 -10.57 -13.16 -6.39
CA ALA A 196 -10.72 -14.02 -5.21
C ALA A 196 -12.09 -14.73 -5.17
N ALA A 197 -12.13 -15.94 -4.61
CA ALA A 197 -13.37 -16.68 -4.38
C ALA A 197 -14.16 -16.13 -3.18
N SER A 198 -13.46 -15.69 -2.13
CA SER A 198 -14.05 -14.98 -0.98
C SER A 198 -12.99 -14.15 -0.25
N PHE A 199 -13.43 -13.09 0.42
CA PHE A 199 -12.56 -12.18 1.18
C PHE A 199 -13.32 -11.54 2.35
N THR A 200 -12.59 -11.07 3.36
CA THR A 200 -13.09 -10.27 4.49
C THR A 200 -11.94 -9.42 5.03
N PRO A 201 -12.09 -8.09 5.17
CA PRO A 201 -11.09 -7.23 5.82
C PRO A 201 -10.88 -7.61 7.29
N GLY A 202 -9.68 -7.43 7.84
CA GLY A 202 -9.45 -7.53 9.29
C GLY A 202 -9.95 -6.30 10.06
N ALA A 203 -9.96 -5.13 9.40
CA ALA A 203 -10.41 -3.88 10.00
C ALA A 203 -11.55 -3.23 9.18
N ILE A 204 -12.58 -2.71 9.86
CA ILE A 204 -13.75 -2.06 9.22
C ILE A 204 -14.11 -0.76 9.96
N ALA A 205 -14.37 0.33 9.23
CA ALA A 205 -14.82 1.60 9.81
C ALA A 205 -16.16 1.48 10.54
N ARG A 206 -16.23 1.96 11.79
CA ARG A 206 -17.51 2.24 12.46
C ARG A 206 -18.05 3.59 11.95
N ALA A 207 -19.34 3.86 12.19
CA ALA A 207 -19.98 5.09 11.75
C ALA A 207 -19.24 6.35 12.26
N GLY A 208 -18.96 7.30 11.35
CA GLY A 208 -18.24 8.53 11.68
C GLY A 208 -16.71 8.43 11.65
N TYR A 209 -16.12 7.28 11.32
CA TYR A 209 -14.66 7.16 11.13
C TYR A 209 -14.21 7.57 9.71
N SER A 210 -13.18 8.40 9.65
CA SER A 210 -12.26 8.56 8.52
C SER A 210 -10.86 8.88 9.07
N SER A 211 -9.83 8.33 8.46
CA SER A 211 -8.43 8.67 8.77
C SER A 211 -8.06 10.10 8.37
N PHE A 212 -8.78 10.71 7.42
CA PHE A 212 -8.64 12.13 7.13
C PHE A 212 -9.45 12.95 8.14
N VAL A 213 -8.77 13.82 8.91
CA VAL A 213 -9.40 14.58 10.00
C VAL A 213 -9.19 16.08 9.86
N ARG A 214 -10.15 16.87 10.35
CA ARG A 214 -10.05 18.32 10.56
C ARG A 214 -10.39 18.66 12.01
N ILE A 215 -9.69 19.61 12.61
CA ILE A 215 -10.01 20.12 13.95
C ILE A 215 -11.25 21.03 13.86
N ASP A 216 -12.29 20.78 14.66
CA ASP A 216 -13.56 21.54 14.68
C ASP A 216 -13.34 23.06 14.87
N SER A 217 -12.34 23.43 15.68
CA SER A 217 -11.95 24.82 15.92
C SER A 217 -10.97 25.42 14.89
N ASP A 218 -10.84 24.84 13.70
CA ASP A 218 -10.04 25.41 12.59
C ASP A 218 -10.52 26.85 12.30
N PRO A 219 -9.70 27.89 12.53
CA PRO A 219 -10.18 29.27 12.52
C PRO A 219 -10.60 29.68 11.11
N ILE A 220 -11.91 29.85 10.90
CA ILE A 220 -12.59 30.15 9.62
C ILE A 220 -12.05 31.43 8.96
N THR A 221 -10.88 31.30 8.32
CA THR A 221 -10.04 32.39 7.79
C THR A 221 -9.22 31.98 6.57
N GLY A 222 -9.29 30.71 6.14
CA GLY A 222 -8.50 30.18 5.02
C GLY A 222 -9.05 28.87 4.46
N THR A 223 -8.18 28.12 3.78
CA THR A 223 -8.43 26.76 3.29
C THR A 223 -8.45 25.78 4.48
N PRO A 224 -9.39 24.81 4.56
CA PRO A 224 -9.45 23.88 5.68
C PRO A 224 -8.19 23.03 5.81
N VAL A 225 -7.66 22.89 7.03
CA VAL A 225 -6.52 22.02 7.31
C VAL A 225 -7.00 20.58 7.51
N VAL A 226 -6.53 19.67 6.67
CA VAL A 226 -6.83 18.24 6.74
C VAL A 226 -5.54 17.46 7.01
N TYR A 227 -5.58 16.62 8.05
CA TYR A 227 -4.50 15.74 8.48
C TYR A 227 -4.82 14.30 8.05
N ASN A 228 -3.80 13.53 7.66
CA ASN A 228 -3.89 12.08 7.57
C ASN A 228 -3.47 11.46 8.91
N ALA A 229 -4.47 11.05 9.69
CA ALA A 229 -4.35 10.63 11.09
C ALA A 229 -5.01 9.25 11.38
N PRO A 230 -4.60 8.17 10.69
CA PRO A 230 -5.22 6.86 10.80
C PRO A 230 -5.06 6.26 12.21
N ILE A 231 -6.15 5.72 12.75
CA ILE A 231 -6.15 4.94 14.00
C ILE A 231 -5.58 3.56 13.70
N ILE A 232 -4.63 3.11 14.54
CA ILE A 232 -3.91 1.84 14.37
C ILE A 232 -4.11 0.85 15.53
N ALA A 233 -4.73 1.26 16.63
CA ALA A 233 -5.14 0.37 17.72
C ALA A 233 -6.27 0.97 18.57
N THR A 234 -7.04 0.12 19.26
CA THR A 234 -8.02 0.54 20.27
C THR A 234 -7.81 -0.14 21.63
N GLY A 235 -8.45 0.42 22.67
CA GLY A 235 -8.29 0.02 24.06
C GLY A 235 -7.01 0.54 24.73
N ASP A 236 -6.84 0.19 26.01
CA ASP A 236 -5.66 0.54 26.82
C ASP A 236 -4.63 -0.61 26.90
N GLY A 237 -4.69 -1.55 25.96
CA GLY A 237 -3.80 -2.71 25.85
C GLY A 237 -4.22 -3.94 26.69
N PRO A 238 -3.48 -5.06 26.60
CA PRO A 238 -2.34 -5.29 25.69
C PRO A 238 -2.76 -5.27 24.22
N PHE A 239 -1.82 -4.93 23.35
CA PHE A 239 -2.06 -4.82 21.90
C PHE A 239 -1.75 -6.15 21.21
N ASP A 240 -2.74 -6.69 20.52
CA ASP A 240 -2.64 -7.91 19.73
C ASP A 240 -2.04 -7.59 18.36
N VAL A 241 -0.72 -7.75 18.24
CA VAL A 241 0.03 -7.70 16.97
C VAL A 241 0.28 -9.12 16.39
N THR A 242 -0.57 -10.09 16.76
CA THR A 242 -0.46 -11.50 16.33
C THR A 242 -1.69 -11.98 15.56
N THR A 243 -2.89 -11.61 16.02
CA THR A 243 -4.19 -11.85 15.38
C THR A 243 -4.99 -10.56 15.18
N HIS A 244 -4.35 -9.39 15.39
CA HIS A 244 -4.86 -8.04 15.10
C HIS A 244 -6.19 -7.65 15.77
N THR A 245 -6.69 -8.40 16.76
CA THR A 245 -8.04 -8.21 17.33
C THR A 245 -8.31 -6.85 17.98
N ASN A 246 -7.28 -6.04 18.24
CA ASN A 246 -7.39 -4.64 18.62
C ASN A 246 -6.31 -3.73 17.96
N THR A 247 -5.69 -4.17 16.86
CA THR A 247 -4.68 -3.41 16.10
C THR A 247 -4.90 -3.48 14.60
N HIS A 248 -4.30 -2.58 13.85
CA HIS A 248 -4.28 -2.62 12.39
C HIS A 248 -3.53 -3.87 11.88
N ASP A 249 -4.01 -4.51 10.80
CA ASP A 249 -3.45 -5.70 10.11
C ASP A 249 -1.97 -5.60 9.63
N ARG A 250 -1.28 -4.49 9.93
CA ARG A 250 0.14 -4.19 9.65
C ARG A 250 0.93 -3.67 10.86
N ALA A 251 0.33 -3.61 12.05
CA ALA A 251 1.02 -3.24 13.27
C ALA A 251 1.85 -4.42 13.79
N LEU A 252 3.18 -4.25 13.87
CA LEU A 252 4.12 -5.28 14.36
C LEU A 252 4.57 -5.04 15.80
N GLY A 253 4.41 -3.81 16.31
CA GLY A 253 4.78 -3.44 17.68
C GLY A 253 4.12 -2.14 18.12
N MET A 254 3.84 -2.03 19.42
CA MET A 254 3.21 -0.88 20.05
C MET A 254 3.93 -0.60 21.38
N ASP A 255 4.48 0.60 21.56
CA ASP A 255 5.12 1.05 22.80
C ASP A 255 4.48 2.36 23.27
N THR A 256 3.73 2.29 24.37
CA THR A 256 3.00 3.43 24.95
C THR A 256 3.80 4.18 26.02
N ASP A 257 5.00 3.72 26.37
CA ASP A 257 5.93 4.43 27.27
C ASP A 257 6.92 5.27 26.44
N ALA A 258 7.38 4.75 25.30
CA ALA A 258 8.16 5.48 24.30
C ALA A 258 7.29 6.32 23.34
N MET A 259 5.97 6.09 23.31
CA MET A 259 5.02 6.67 22.37
C MET A 259 5.43 6.43 20.90
N THR A 260 5.61 5.16 20.53
CA THR A 260 5.94 4.73 19.16
C THR A 260 5.20 3.46 18.75
N ALA A 261 4.98 3.28 17.44
CA ALA A 261 4.48 2.05 16.86
C ALA A 261 5.34 1.58 15.67
N ASP A 262 5.57 0.29 15.57
CA ASP A 262 6.27 -0.35 14.45
C ASP A 262 5.23 -0.84 13.43
N LEU A 263 5.20 -0.24 12.25
CA LEU A 263 4.26 -0.54 11.16
C LEU A 263 4.98 -1.16 9.96
N LEU A 264 4.51 -2.31 9.49
CA LEU A 264 4.95 -2.94 8.24
C LEU A 264 4.71 -1.99 7.06
N PHE A 265 5.75 -1.70 6.29
CA PHE A 265 5.65 -0.92 5.05
C PHE A 265 5.55 -1.83 3.82
N VAL A 266 5.08 -1.26 2.72
CA VAL A 266 5.03 -1.91 1.40
C VAL A 266 6.11 -1.33 0.50
N ARG A 267 6.65 -2.17 -0.39
CA ARG A 267 7.61 -1.79 -1.43
C ARG A 267 6.89 -1.52 -2.75
N GLY A 268 7.15 -0.38 -3.37
CA GLY A 268 6.55 0.02 -4.65
C GLY A 268 7.47 0.92 -5.47
N PHE A 269 6.89 1.66 -6.41
CA PHE A 269 7.63 2.50 -7.33
C PHE A 269 7.02 3.90 -7.49
N ALA A 270 7.86 4.88 -7.82
CA ALA A 270 7.44 6.21 -8.27
C ALA A 270 8.52 6.76 -9.21
N ASN A 271 8.15 7.36 -10.34
CA ASN A 271 9.08 7.98 -11.29
C ASN A 271 10.25 7.06 -11.73
N GLY A 272 10.00 5.76 -11.85
CA GLY A 272 11.00 4.73 -12.15
C GLY A 272 11.98 4.40 -11.01
N GLN A 273 11.77 4.92 -9.80
CA GLN A 273 12.58 4.67 -8.61
C GLN A 273 11.86 3.77 -7.60
N SER A 274 12.63 3.08 -6.75
CA SER A 274 12.10 2.22 -5.69
C SER A 274 11.70 3.02 -4.44
N ILE A 275 10.43 2.93 -4.03
CA ILE A 275 9.87 3.62 -2.86
C ILE A 275 9.37 2.65 -1.79
N LEU A 276 9.20 3.18 -0.59
CA LEU A 276 8.46 2.58 0.51
C LEU A 276 7.24 3.44 0.83
N TYR A 277 6.11 2.79 1.12
CA TYR A 277 4.88 3.45 1.55
C TYR A 277 4.20 2.67 2.68
N LEU A 278 3.37 3.34 3.47
CA LEU A 278 2.47 2.71 4.43
C LEU A 278 1.08 2.61 3.81
N SER A 279 0.18 1.79 4.35
CA SER A 279 -1.16 1.58 3.78
C SER A 279 -2.17 1.29 4.90
N PHE A 280 -3.17 2.17 5.03
CA PHE A 280 -4.00 2.31 6.24
C PHE A 280 -5.50 2.13 6.02
N ASP A 281 -6.02 2.56 4.88
CA ASP A 281 -7.45 2.50 4.59
C ASP A 281 -7.71 2.21 3.10
N SER A 282 -8.87 1.66 2.77
CA SER A 282 -9.40 1.64 1.40
C SER A 282 -10.93 1.77 1.36
N SER A 283 -11.45 2.39 0.31
CA SER A 283 -12.91 2.50 0.08
C SER A 283 -13.56 1.21 -0.43
N ASP A 284 -12.77 0.19 -0.77
CA ASP A 284 -13.24 -1.12 -1.25
C ASP A 284 -12.79 -2.25 -0.31
N ALA A 285 -13.69 -3.20 -0.08
CA ALA A 285 -13.46 -4.31 0.85
C ALA A 285 -12.50 -5.36 0.29
N PHE A 286 -12.44 -5.57 -1.03
CA PHE A 286 -11.45 -6.48 -1.62
C PHE A 286 -10.05 -5.87 -1.51
N THR A 287 -9.90 -4.61 -1.91
CA THR A 287 -8.64 -3.86 -1.85
C THR A 287 -8.12 -3.71 -0.43
N ALA A 288 -8.98 -3.37 0.54
CA ALA A 288 -8.65 -3.39 1.97
C ALA A 288 -8.12 -4.76 2.44
N THR A 289 -8.74 -5.85 1.98
CA THR A 289 -8.30 -7.22 2.31
C THR A 289 -6.96 -7.58 1.66
N VAL A 290 -6.74 -7.24 0.39
CA VAL A 290 -5.48 -7.52 -0.32
C VAL A 290 -4.33 -6.78 0.34
N GLU A 291 -4.50 -5.48 0.56
CA GLU A 291 -3.51 -4.63 1.22
C GLU A 291 -3.21 -5.15 2.63
N ARG A 292 -4.23 -5.41 3.47
CA ARG A 292 -4.17 -5.36 4.95
C ARG A 292 -4.32 -3.93 5.46
N SER A 293 -5.46 -3.34 5.13
CA SER A 293 -5.84 -1.99 5.53
C SER A 293 -7.31 -1.91 5.97
N THR A 294 -7.69 -0.83 6.63
CA THR A 294 -9.07 -0.62 7.12
C THR A 294 -10.04 -0.43 5.96
N PHE A 295 -11.13 -1.18 5.93
CA PHE A 295 -12.23 -0.91 5.00
C PHE A 295 -13.03 0.31 5.47
N VAL A 296 -12.87 1.44 4.79
CA VAL A 296 -13.52 2.73 5.08
C VAL A 296 -14.41 3.13 3.91
N PRO A 297 -15.64 2.57 3.78
CA PRO A 297 -16.52 2.83 2.64
C PRO A 297 -16.91 4.30 2.48
N ALA A 298 -16.80 5.11 3.53
CA ALA A 298 -17.01 6.56 3.46
C ALA A 298 -16.09 7.27 2.45
N LEU A 299 -14.89 6.71 2.17
CA LEU A 299 -13.95 7.29 1.21
C LEU A 299 -14.36 7.12 -0.27
N THR A 300 -15.41 6.35 -0.57
CA THR A 300 -15.85 6.08 -1.97
C THR A 300 -16.19 7.35 -2.76
N ASP A 301 -16.77 8.35 -2.09
CA ASP A 301 -17.20 9.61 -2.69
C ASP A 301 -16.13 10.73 -2.64
N LEU A 302 -14.93 10.44 -2.13
CA LEU A 302 -13.82 11.39 -2.07
C LEU A 302 -13.53 11.94 -3.47
N GLY A 303 -13.69 13.25 -3.70
CA GLY A 303 -13.53 13.82 -5.04
C GLY A 303 -12.12 13.57 -5.60
N PHE A 304 -11.91 13.12 -6.83
CA PHE A 304 -12.85 12.45 -7.75
C PHE A 304 -12.14 11.29 -8.46
N ALA A 305 -12.89 10.31 -8.98
CA ALA A 305 -12.35 9.30 -9.89
C ALA A 305 -11.80 9.94 -11.19
N ASN A 306 -10.64 9.47 -11.63
CA ASN A 306 -9.79 10.09 -12.66
C ASN A 306 -9.37 11.53 -12.32
N GLY A 307 -9.39 11.90 -11.04
CA GLY A 307 -9.14 13.25 -10.54
C GLY A 307 -7.67 13.65 -10.42
N GLY A 308 -6.73 12.85 -10.94
CA GLY A 308 -5.28 13.06 -10.80
C GLY A 308 -4.83 14.48 -11.12
N GLY A 309 -5.18 14.98 -12.31
CA GLY A 309 -4.93 16.37 -12.75
C GLY A 309 -6.08 17.36 -12.50
N ASN A 310 -7.03 17.04 -11.61
CA ASN A 310 -8.13 17.94 -11.25
C ASN A 310 -7.79 18.71 -9.95
N PRO A 311 -7.77 20.06 -9.97
CA PRO A 311 -7.41 20.87 -8.79
C PRO A 311 -8.47 20.88 -7.68
N GLU A 312 -9.69 20.37 -7.94
CA GLU A 312 -10.73 20.16 -6.93
C GLU A 312 -10.83 18.69 -6.48
N SER A 313 -9.91 17.83 -6.93
CA SER A 313 -9.74 16.46 -6.42
C SER A 313 -8.86 16.44 -5.18
N ALA A 314 -9.19 15.58 -4.23
CA ALA A 314 -8.31 15.13 -3.16
C ALA A 314 -7.45 13.92 -3.55
N ARG A 315 -7.81 13.19 -4.62
CA ARG A 315 -7.07 12.01 -5.10
C ARG A 315 -5.95 12.35 -6.10
N THR A 316 -4.92 11.51 -6.13
CA THR A 316 -3.92 11.39 -7.21
C THR A 316 -3.76 9.91 -7.66
N SER A 317 -3.18 9.64 -8.83
CA SER A 317 -3.28 8.31 -9.48
C SER A 317 -2.35 7.25 -8.87
N ILE A 318 -2.84 6.03 -8.65
CA ILE A 318 -1.98 4.87 -8.35
C ILE A 318 -2.28 3.73 -9.31
N PHE A 319 -1.25 3.01 -9.75
CA PHE A 319 -1.38 1.91 -10.71
C PHE A 319 -1.01 0.58 -10.06
N THR A 320 -1.83 -0.44 -10.31
CA THR A 320 -1.55 -1.85 -9.99
C THR A 320 -1.88 -2.70 -11.22
N PHE A 321 -1.49 -3.98 -11.22
CA PHE A 321 -1.75 -4.88 -12.35
C PHE A 321 -2.48 -6.15 -11.93
N VAL A 322 -3.19 -6.79 -12.87
CA VAL A 322 -3.73 -8.14 -12.68
C VAL A 322 -2.72 -9.21 -13.06
N ASN A 323 -2.07 -9.07 -14.22
CA ASN A 323 -1.35 -10.12 -14.94
C ASN A 323 0.05 -9.71 -15.44
N ALA A 324 0.72 -8.78 -14.75
CA ALA A 324 2.16 -8.54 -14.98
C ALA A 324 3.00 -9.73 -14.48
N GLN A 325 4.22 -9.87 -15.01
CA GLN A 325 5.10 -11.00 -14.70
C GLN A 325 5.83 -10.84 -13.36
N VAL A 326 6.25 -11.99 -12.82
CA VAL A 326 7.10 -12.10 -11.65
C VAL A 326 8.57 -12.16 -12.09
N GLY A 327 9.43 -11.30 -11.54
CA GLY A 327 10.86 -11.56 -11.50
C GLY A 327 11.63 -11.59 -12.83
N LEU A 328 11.16 -10.92 -13.89
CA LEU A 328 12.04 -10.56 -15.01
C LEU A 328 12.89 -9.33 -14.61
N GLU A 329 14.05 -9.58 -14.01
CA GLU A 329 15.18 -8.64 -14.07
C GLU A 329 15.78 -8.69 -15.49
N GLU A 330 15.75 -7.57 -16.20
CA GLU A 330 17.01 -7.08 -16.79
C GLU A 330 17.68 -6.22 -15.69
N ALA A 331 18.97 -6.35 -15.38
CA ALA A 331 20.08 -6.76 -16.24
C ALA A 331 21.14 -7.65 -15.52
N PRO A 332 22.03 -8.33 -16.28
CA PRO A 332 23.19 -9.07 -15.76
C PRO A 332 24.25 -8.17 -15.04
N PRO A 333 25.21 -8.75 -14.29
CA PRO A 333 25.61 -8.18 -13.01
C PRO A 333 26.72 -7.12 -13.03
N GLU A 334 26.47 -6.00 -12.33
CA GLU A 334 27.53 -5.19 -11.74
C GLU A 334 27.99 -5.78 -10.38
N ARG A 335 29.30 -5.77 -10.12
CA ARG A 335 29.88 -6.32 -8.89
C ARG A 335 29.68 -5.40 -7.69
N GLY A 336 28.62 -5.63 -6.92
CA GLY A 336 28.48 -5.04 -5.58
C GLY A 336 27.06 -4.74 -5.15
N ALA A 337 26.12 -4.62 -6.09
CA ALA A 337 24.70 -4.59 -5.78
C ALA A 337 24.28 -5.94 -5.16
N SER A 338 23.54 -5.91 -4.05
CA SER A 338 22.78 -7.07 -3.62
C SER A 338 21.66 -7.29 -4.63
N GLN A 339 21.58 -8.48 -5.25
CA GLN A 339 20.45 -8.81 -6.12
C GLN A 339 19.15 -8.58 -5.36
N GLY A 340 18.18 -7.93 -6.01
CA GLY A 340 16.87 -7.73 -5.42
C GLY A 340 16.19 -9.09 -5.22
N PRO A 341 15.30 -9.25 -4.22
CA PRO A 341 14.32 -10.31 -4.31
C PRO A 341 13.51 -10.10 -5.60
N GLY A 342 13.29 -11.16 -6.37
CA GLY A 342 12.66 -11.09 -7.69
C GLY A 342 11.27 -10.49 -7.61
N ARG A 343 11.17 -9.20 -7.89
CA ARG A 343 9.96 -8.42 -7.58
C ARG A 343 8.78 -8.90 -8.43
N SER A 344 7.64 -9.10 -7.78
CA SER A 344 6.38 -9.29 -8.48
C SER A 344 5.66 -7.96 -8.67
N GLN A 345 4.75 -7.94 -9.62
CA GLN A 345 3.67 -6.98 -9.70
C GLN A 345 2.51 -7.76 -10.32
N GLY A 346 1.32 -7.73 -9.72
CA GLY A 346 0.20 -8.52 -10.21
C GLY A 346 -0.65 -9.19 -9.14
N LEU A 347 -1.93 -8.85 -9.10
CA LEU A 347 -2.94 -9.47 -8.23
C LEU A 347 -3.00 -11.00 -8.43
N THR A 348 -2.78 -11.50 -9.65
CA THR A 348 -2.76 -12.95 -9.93
C THR A 348 -1.59 -13.66 -9.25
N HIS A 349 -0.45 -12.99 -9.05
CA HIS A 349 0.68 -13.53 -8.31
C HIS A 349 0.50 -13.39 -6.79
N ALA A 350 0.11 -12.21 -6.31
CA ALA A 350 -0.13 -11.97 -4.88
C ALA A 350 -1.16 -12.97 -4.29
N LEU A 351 -2.17 -13.34 -5.08
CA LEU A 351 -3.17 -14.37 -4.72
C LEU A 351 -2.76 -15.80 -5.09
N SER A 352 -1.60 -16.04 -5.71
CA SER A 352 -1.08 -17.39 -5.98
C SER A 352 -0.34 -18.02 -4.80
N LEU A 353 0.03 -17.21 -3.81
CA LEU A 353 0.90 -17.60 -2.70
C LEU A 353 0.09 -18.13 -1.50
N ASP A 354 0.60 -19.20 -0.87
CA ASP A 354 -0.03 -19.85 0.30
C ASP A 354 -0.08 -18.94 1.55
N ILE A 355 0.73 -17.89 1.59
CA ILE A 355 0.72 -16.84 2.63
C ILE A 355 -0.46 -15.87 2.52
N VAL A 356 -1.18 -15.80 1.40
CA VAL A 356 -2.09 -14.66 1.09
C VAL A 356 -3.23 -14.49 2.11
N GLY A 357 -3.77 -15.61 2.60
CA GLY A 357 -4.84 -15.66 3.60
C GLY A 357 -4.37 -15.54 5.05
N ARG A 358 -3.09 -15.24 5.30
CA ARG A 358 -2.49 -15.16 6.65
C ARG A 358 -2.13 -13.73 7.05
N ASP A 359 -2.15 -13.51 8.35
CA ASP A 359 -1.89 -12.22 9.01
C ASP A 359 -0.42 -11.83 8.97
N ALA A 360 -0.13 -10.55 8.78
CA ALA A 360 1.22 -10.01 8.72
C ALA A 360 1.76 -9.75 10.14
N ALA A 361 1.85 -10.83 10.92
CA ALA A 361 2.25 -10.82 12.32
C ALA A 361 3.71 -11.24 12.53
N VAL A 362 4.33 -10.80 13.63
CA VAL A 362 5.69 -11.21 14.04
C VAL A 362 5.81 -12.73 14.24
N ALA A 363 4.71 -13.41 14.58
CA ALA A 363 4.65 -14.87 14.68
C ALA A 363 4.67 -15.59 13.30
N ASN A 364 4.27 -14.89 12.24
CA ASN A 364 4.23 -15.37 10.85
C ASN A 364 5.45 -14.85 10.06
N ALA A 365 6.66 -15.17 10.54
CA ALA A 365 7.91 -14.66 9.95
C ALA A 365 8.09 -15.02 8.46
N ASP A 366 7.48 -16.12 8.00
CA ASP A 366 7.44 -16.54 6.61
C ASP A 366 6.46 -15.70 5.75
N VAL A 367 5.38 -15.19 6.32
CA VAL A 367 4.49 -14.21 5.67
C VAL A 367 5.21 -12.86 5.53
N LEU A 368 5.89 -12.40 6.59
CA LEU A 368 6.67 -11.16 6.57
C LEU A 368 7.83 -11.22 5.55
N GLU A 369 8.54 -12.35 5.49
CA GLU A 369 9.57 -12.60 4.47
C GLU A 369 8.96 -12.61 3.06
N ALA A 370 7.84 -13.30 2.84
CA ALA A 370 7.18 -13.32 1.54
C ALA A 370 6.79 -11.90 1.06
N LEU A 371 6.17 -11.10 1.92
CA LEU A 371 5.79 -9.70 1.62
C LEU A 371 7.03 -8.86 1.27
N ARG A 372 8.09 -8.91 2.09
CA ARG A 372 9.40 -8.29 1.83
C ARG A 372 9.99 -8.70 0.46
N THR A 373 9.80 -9.95 0.05
CA THR A 373 10.30 -10.49 -1.22
C THR A 373 9.38 -10.30 -2.42
N GLY A 374 8.26 -9.58 -2.28
CA GLY A 374 7.38 -9.22 -3.40
C GLY A 374 6.03 -9.94 -3.44
N ALA A 375 5.54 -10.47 -2.32
CA ALA A 375 4.16 -10.98 -2.21
C ALA A 375 3.09 -9.87 -2.07
N ASP A 376 3.50 -8.65 -1.72
CA ASP A 376 2.65 -7.46 -1.86
C ASP A 376 2.51 -7.06 -3.34
N VAL A 377 1.42 -6.35 -3.67
CA VAL A 377 1.03 -6.01 -5.06
C VAL A 377 1.98 -5.03 -5.79
N SER A 378 2.92 -4.41 -5.08
CA SER A 378 3.94 -3.48 -5.58
C SER A 378 3.41 -2.41 -6.55
N ASN A 379 2.54 -1.57 -6.00
CA ASN A 379 1.87 -0.47 -6.71
C ASN A 379 2.85 0.64 -7.16
N ILE A 380 2.44 1.43 -8.16
CA ILE A 380 3.19 2.54 -8.75
C ILE A 380 2.46 3.86 -8.46
N PHE A 381 3.14 4.79 -7.80
CA PHE A 381 2.63 6.13 -7.50
C PHE A 381 2.91 7.09 -8.67
N ASP A 382 1.93 7.91 -9.00
CA ASP A 382 2.00 8.95 -10.05
C ASP A 382 2.76 10.22 -9.62
N VAL A 383 2.75 10.51 -8.32
CA VAL A 383 3.34 11.70 -7.71
C VAL A 383 4.11 11.28 -6.45
N PHE A 384 5.18 11.99 -6.09
CA PHE A 384 5.90 11.73 -4.85
C PHE A 384 6.33 13.03 -4.16
N PRO A 385 6.45 13.08 -2.82
CA PRO A 385 6.83 14.31 -2.10
C PRO A 385 8.17 14.93 -2.52
N THR A 386 9.06 14.16 -3.15
CA THR A 386 10.39 14.62 -3.61
C THR A 386 10.44 15.08 -5.07
N ASN A 387 9.32 15.13 -5.81
CA ASN A 387 9.31 15.67 -7.17
C ASN A 387 9.97 17.08 -7.17
N GLU A 388 10.81 17.41 -8.14
CA GLU A 388 11.62 18.65 -8.16
C GLU A 388 10.75 19.89 -8.47
N ARG A 389 9.80 19.70 -9.38
CA ARG A 389 8.81 20.71 -9.81
C ARG A 389 7.80 20.98 -8.69
N ALA A 390 7.53 22.25 -8.42
CA ALA A 390 6.70 22.66 -7.29
C ALA A 390 5.22 22.41 -7.54
N GLU A 391 4.82 22.55 -8.80
CA GLU A 391 3.51 22.19 -9.31
C GLU A 391 3.27 20.67 -9.23
N ASP A 392 4.25 19.84 -9.60
CA ASP A 392 4.12 18.38 -9.52
C ASP A 392 4.00 17.91 -8.06
N ARG A 393 4.74 18.53 -7.10
CA ARG A 393 4.54 18.27 -5.65
C ARG A 393 3.18 18.74 -5.13
N ALA A 394 2.56 19.75 -5.75
CA ALA A 394 1.25 20.24 -5.33
C ALA A 394 0.15 19.20 -5.57
N GLU A 395 0.37 18.28 -6.50
CA GLU A 395 -0.55 17.17 -6.81
C GLU A 395 -0.35 15.93 -5.91
N TYR A 396 0.52 15.98 -4.89
CA TYR A 396 0.66 14.87 -3.93
C TYR A 396 -0.53 14.78 -2.97
N SER A 397 -0.99 13.54 -2.76
CA SER A 397 -1.95 13.14 -1.73
C SER A 397 -1.63 11.71 -1.31
N PRO A 398 -1.80 11.33 -0.03
CA PRO A 398 -1.83 9.93 0.38
C PRO A 398 -3.13 9.23 -0.05
N ALA A 399 -4.15 9.98 -0.48
CA ALA A 399 -5.38 9.44 -1.03
C ALA A 399 -5.18 9.10 -2.52
N TRP A 400 -5.08 7.81 -2.82
CA TRP A 400 -4.81 7.33 -4.17
C TRP A 400 -6.06 6.85 -4.88
N ASP A 401 -6.18 7.16 -6.16
CA ASP A 401 -7.23 6.71 -7.08
C ASP A 401 -6.72 5.48 -7.85
N LEU A 402 -7.22 4.29 -7.52
CA LEU A 402 -6.71 3.03 -8.06
C LEU A 402 -7.06 2.83 -9.54
N HIS A 403 -6.03 2.67 -10.35
CA HIS A 403 -6.09 2.26 -11.75
C HIS A 403 -5.56 0.82 -11.86
N VAL A 404 -6.38 -0.09 -12.39
CA VAL A 404 -6.04 -1.52 -12.48
C VAL A 404 -5.69 -1.86 -13.93
N GLY A 405 -4.42 -2.16 -14.19
CA GLY A 405 -3.91 -2.56 -15.49
C GLY A 405 -4.05 -4.05 -15.77
N VAL A 406 -4.45 -4.39 -17.00
CA VAL A 406 -4.45 -5.74 -17.56
C VAL A 406 -3.71 -5.69 -18.89
N TYR A 407 -2.60 -6.42 -18.99
CA TYR A 407 -1.90 -6.63 -20.24
C TYR A 407 -2.75 -7.46 -21.20
N SER A 408 -2.79 -7.03 -22.46
CA SER A 408 -3.45 -7.77 -23.54
C SER A 408 -2.84 -9.16 -23.77
N ASP A 409 -3.65 -10.10 -24.26
CA ASP A 409 -3.20 -11.48 -24.52
C ASP A 409 -1.96 -11.54 -25.43
N ALA A 410 -1.88 -10.66 -26.43
CA ALA A 410 -0.73 -10.55 -27.32
C ALA A 410 0.56 -10.10 -26.60
N ALA A 411 0.44 -9.21 -25.61
CA ALA A 411 1.58 -8.81 -24.77
C ALA A 411 2.02 -9.92 -23.81
N VAL A 412 1.08 -10.75 -23.34
CA VAL A 412 1.38 -11.94 -22.52
C VAL A 412 2.03 -13.04 -23.37
N GLU A 413 1.51 -13.32 -24.57
CA GLU A 413 2.09 -14.28 -25.52
C GLU A 413 3.50 -13.86 -25.98
N ALA A 414 3.72 -12.57 -26.21
CA ALA A 414 5.03 -11.99 -26.50
C ALA A 414 5.95 -11.84 -25.26
N GLY A 415 5.53 -12.30 -24.07
CA GLY A 415 6.29 -12.21 -22.82
C GLY A 415 6.61 -10.76 -22.38
N SER A 416 5.91 -9.78 -22.93
CA SER A 416 6.17 -8.33 -22.79
C SER A 416 5.37 -7.68 -21.65
N ASN A 417 4.60 -8.46 -20.89
CA ASN A 417 3.88 -8.04 -19.69
C ASN A 417 4.79 -7.88 -18.45
N GLY A 418 5.95 -7.26 -18.61
CA GLY A 418 6.96 -7.08 -17.57
C GLY A 418 6.62 -6.02 -16.51
N LEU A 419 7.38 -6.01 -15.42
CA LEU A 419 7.27 -5.06 -14.30
C LEU A 419 7.28 -3.60 -14.76
N GLN A 420 6.34 -2.79 -14.27
CA GLN A 420 6.31 -1.34 -14.50
C GLN A 420 6.65 -0.56 -13.23
N THR A 421 7.33 0.58 -13.41
CA THR A 421 7.90 1.37 -12.31
C THR A 421 7.64 2.89 -12.43
N ASP A 422 7.01 3.34 -13.52
CA ASP A 422 6.71 4.74 -13.82
C ASP A 422 5.30 4.89 -14.41
N ALA A 423 4.53 5.85 -13.91
CA ALA A 423 3.14 6.07 -14.28
C ALA A 423 2.96 6.53 -15.74
N ASN A 424 3.93 7.24 -16.32
CA ASN A 424 3.89 7.63 -17.74
C ASN A 424 4.11 6.43 -18.66
N THR A 425 4.97 5.48 -18.28
CA THR A 425 5.13 4.23 -19.03
C THR A 425 3.82 3.43 -19.05
N VAL A 426 3.14 3.33 -17.89
CA VAL A 426 1.81 2.67 -17.81
C VAL A 426 0.77 3.39 -18.69
N ARG A 427 0.81 4.72 -18.78
CA ARG A 427 -0.06 5.50 -19.68
C ARG A 427 0.26 5.28 -21.16
N SER A 428 1.53 5.28 -21.57
CA SER A 428 1.93 4.99 -22.96
C SER A 428 1.43 3.61 -23.39
N LEU A 429 1.65 2.59 -22.55
CA LEU A 429 1.14 1.24 -22.77
C LEU A 429 -0.40 1.19 -22.87
N ALA A 430 -1.12 2.12 -22.22
CA ALA A 430 -2.58 2.21 -22.32
C ALA A 430 -3.05 2.95 -23.59
N ASP A 431 -2.38 4.03 -23.98
CA ASP A 431 -2.64 4.76 -25.24
C ASP A 431 -2.33 3.89 -26.48
N GLU A 432 -1.34 3.00 -26.36
CA GLU A 432 -0.98 1.97 -27.34
C GLU A 432 -1.92 0.75 -27.32
N GLY A 433 -2.81 0.63 -26.32
CA GLY A 433 -3.72 -0.51 -26.14
C GLY A 433 -3.06 -1.81 -25.66
N VAL A 434 -1.79 -1.76 -25.25
CA VAL A 434 -1.03 -2.88 -24.67
C VAL A 434 -1.56 -3.23 -23.28
N VAL A 435 -1.97 -2.21 -22.51
CA VAL A 435 -2.58 -2.30 -21.18
C VAL A 435 -4.00 -1.71 -21.20
N THR A 436 -4.93 -2.36 -20.52
CA THR A 436 -6.35 -1.97 -20.45
C THR A 436 -6.88 -2.05 -19.02
N SER A 437 -8.04 -1.45 -18.75
CA SER A 437 -8.84 -1.78 -17.56
C SER A 437 -9.41 -3.21 -17.69
N PRO A 438 -9.74 -3.91 -16.58
CA PRO A 438 -10.37 -5.22 -16.63
C PRO A 438 -11.59 -5.26 -17.55
N GLY A 439 -11.62 -6.26 -18.45
CA GLY A 439 -12.63 -6.36 -19.50
C GLY A 439 -12.29 -5.63 -20.82
N GLY A 440 -11.08 -5.08 -20.97
CA GLY A 440 -10.60 -4.50 -22.24
C GLY A 440 -11.08 -3.07 -22.50
N LEU A 441 -11.55 -2.37 -21.48
CA LEU A 441 -11.87 -0.93 -21.55
C LEU A 441 -10.57 -0.11 -21.50
N PRO A 442 -10.54 1.16 -21.97
CA PRO A 442 -9.41 2.05 -21.76
C PRO A 442 -8.99 2.11 -20.29
N LEU A 443 -7.70 2.26 -20.01
CA LEU A 443 -7.20 2.33 -18.62
C LEU A 443 -7.78 3.57 -17.91
N GLY A 444 -8.28 3.38 -16.69
CA GLY A 444 -8.87 4.44 -15.89
C GLY A 444 -9.11 4.01 -14.45
N SER A 445 -9.63 4.94 -13.66
CA SER A 445 -9.98 4.72 -12.25
C SER A 445 -11.03 3.63 -12.07
N ALA A 446 -10.76 2.69 -11.16
CA ALA A 446 -11.72 1.73 -10.63
C ALA A 446 -12.71 2.35 -9.62
N ASN A 447 -12.61 3.66 -9.36
CA ASN A 447 -13.25 4.39 -8.27
C ASN A 447 -12.98 3.79 -6.87
N VAL A 448 -11.79 3.23 -6.67
CA VAL A 448 -11.32 2.76 -5.36
C VAL A 448 -10.29 3.75 -4.82
N VAL A 449 -10.52 4.24 -3.60
CA VAL A 449 -9.53 5.00 -2.84
C VAL A 449 -8.67 4.06 -2.03
N ILE A 450 -7.36 4.33 -1.93
CA ILE A 450 -6.47 3.72 -0.95
C ILE A 450 -5.69 4.84 -0.23
N ASN A 451 -5.67 4.82 1.11
CA ASN A 451 -4.84 5.71 1.91
C ASN A 451 -3.45 5.10 2.10
N CYS A 452 -2.50 5.51 1.25
CA CYS A 452 -1.14 4.97 1.22
C CYS A 452 -0.07 6.07 1.26
N PRO A 453 0.27 6.64 2.42
CA PRO A 453 1.24 7.73 2.49
C PRO A 453 2.65 7.27 2.14
N ALA A 454 3.34 8.10 1.35
CA ALA A 454 4.75 7.93 1.03
C ALA A 454 5.58 7.95 2.32
N LEU A 455 6.48 6.98 2.50
CA LEU A 455 7.34 6.87 3.67
C LEU A 455 8.79 7.26 3.34
N ALA A 456 9.33 6.74 2.23
CA ALA A 456 10.74 6.86 1.88
C ALA A 456 11.04 6.42 0.43
N PHE A 457 12.28 6.67 -0.01
CA PHE A 457 12.87 6.04 -1.20
C PHE A 457 14.11 5.21 -0.83
N LEU A 458 14.46 4.20 -1.63
CA LEU A 458 15.56 3.29 -1.30
C LEU A 458 16.93 3.79 -1.76
N GLU A 459 17.03 4.29 -2.98
CA GLU A 459 18.30 4.63 -3.65
C GLU A 459 18.31 6.09 -4.08
N GLU A 460 17.83 6.38 -5.29
CA GLU A 460 17.60 7.74 -5.78
C GLU A 460 16.20 8.25 -5.41
N ALA A 461 16.07 9.57 -5.25
CA ALA A 461 14.79 10.21 -5.01
C ALA A 461 13.91 10.20 -6.29
N PRO A 462 12.60 9.94 -6.19
CA PRO A 462 11.67 10.25 -7.26
C PRO A 462 11.63 11.77 -7.52
N LEU A 463 12.28 12.25 -8.58
CA LEU A 463 12.39 13.69 -8.89
C LEU A 463 11.34 14.23 -9.88
N GLY A 464 10.60 13.37 -10.56
CA GLY A 464 9.52 13.76 -11.46
C GLY A 464 9.27 12.68 -12.51
N PRO A 465 8.11 12.69 -13.20
CA PRO A 465 7.75 11.65 -14.15
C PRO A 465 8.80 11.53 -15.25
N ARG A 466 9.23 10.31 -15.59
CA ARG A 466 10.18 10.12 -16.70
C ARG A 466 9.48 10.44 -18.04
N GLU A 467 10.23 10.97 -19.00
CA GLU A 467 9.77 10.96 -20.39
C GLU A 467 9.67 9.50 -20.86
N PRO A 468 8.60 9.10 -21.58
CA PRO A 468 8.52 7.76 -22.17
C PRO A 468 9.74 7.51 -23.04
N ALA A 469 10.39 6.36 -22.83
CA ALA A 469 11.54 5.97 -23.65
C ALA A 469 11.07 5.79 -25.10
N LEU A 470 11.47 6.72 -25.98
CA LEU A 470 11.16 6.65 -27.40
C LEU A 470 11.73 5.35 -27.98
N GLY A 471 10.84 4.43 -28.38
CA GLY A 471 11.22 3.12 -28.93
C GLY A 471 12.16 3.25 -30.13
N GLY A 472 13.24 2.46 -30.11
CA GLY A 472 14.29 2.44 -31.14
C GLY A 472 14.21 1.24 -32.08
#